data_AF-A0A1V5A083-F1
#
_entry.id   AF-A0A1V5A083-F1
#
_cell.length_a   1.000
_cell.length_b   1.000
_cell.length_c   1.000
_cell.angle_alpha   90.00
_cell.angle_beta   90.00
_cell.angle_gamma   90.00
#
_symmetry.space_group_name_H-M   'P 1'
#
loop_
_entity.id
_entity.type
_entity.pdbx_description
1 polymer ?
#
loop_
_entity_poly.entity_id
_entity_poly.type
_entity_poly.pdbx_seq_one_letter_code
_entity_poly.pdbx_strand_id
1 'polypeptide(L)'
;MRTLTRAERAQLAMVLEVSAYPKPGNVDRCHDYPNTRLEHFLASSILARPALEAAERGEGGVGTLIHRAVECTSGYSGGNTHFGAFILLIPLVMGDSIDGASKVIATTTVDDAVEFYHAFGKTEVRVIEKHELDVHDPDSIAALRSRGMNLYDVLLYSAPRDMVAREWINGFQMTRRGADLLHAAGCGRDAIVEAFLGLLALEPDTFIFKKHGPDTAWRTMEKAREVREGLRDLQAFDQECIDKGINPGSIADIIIASLYIALGEGWQWDC
;
A
#
# COMPACT_ATOMS: atom_id res chain seq x y z
N MET A 1 13.31 6.14 23.88
CA MET A 1 12.62 4.96 23.32
C MET A 1 13.63 4.08 22.61
N ARG A 2 13.46 2.76 22.63
CA ARG A 2 14.30 1.84 21.86
C ARG A 2 14.19 2.18 20.37
N THR A 3 15.31 2.28 19.66
CA THR A 3 15.31 2.42 18.20
C THR A 3 14.69 1.15 17.59
N LEU A 4 13.61 1.29 16.83
CA LEU A 4 12.96 0.19 16.12
C LEU A 4 13.89 -0.31 15.01
N THR A 5 13.96 -1.62 14.78
CA THR A 5 14.57 -2.13 13.55
C THR A 5 13.73 -1.71 12.32
N ARG A 6 14.28 -1.85 11.11
CA ARG A 6 13.52 -1.51 9.88
C ARG A 6 12.29 -2.41 9.73
N ALA A 7 12.39 -3.69 10.09
CA ALA A 7 11.25 -4.59 10.11
C ALA A 7 10.21 -4.20 11.16
N GLU A 8 10.63 -3.88 12.40
CA GLU A 8 9.72 -3.43 13.46
C GLU A 8 9.00 -2.13 13.08
N ARG A 9 9.71 -1.19 12.44
CA ARG A 9 9.14 0.06 11.92
C ARG A 9 8.07 -0.19 10.86
N ALA A 10 8.32 -1.12 9.93
CA ALA A 10 7.36 -1.49 8.90
C ALA A 10 6.10 -2.15 9.49
N GLN A 11 6.27 -3.09 10.44
CA GLN A 11 5.12 -3.71 11.13
C GLN A 11 4.30 -2.67 11.90
N LEU A 12 4.97 -1.75 12.60
CA LEU A 12 4.29 -0.68 13.33
C LEU A 12 3.50 0.22 12.37
N ALA A 13 4.06 0.59 11.21
CA ALA A 13 3.36 1.37 10.20
C ALA A 13 2.08 0.67 9.71
N MET A 14 2.13 -0.63 9.44
CA MET A 14 0.96 -1.42 9.04
C MET A 14 -0.13 -1.45 10.13
N VAL A 15 0.27 -1.66 11.38
CA VAL A 15 -0.68 -1.68 12.52
C VAL A 15 -1.31 -0.31 12.76
N LEU A 16 -0.51 0.76 12.70
CA LEU A 16 -0.99 2.13 12.91
C LEU A 16 -1.99 2.55 11.84
N GLU A 17 -1.76 2.18 10.58
CA GLU A 17 -2.68 2.51 9.50
C GLU A 17 -4.06 1.87 9.72
N VAL A 18 -4.14 0.57 9.96
CA VAL A 18 -5.46 -0.08 10.16
C VAL A 18 -6.12 0.30 11.49
N SER A 19 -5.33 0.75 12.47
CA SER A 19 -5.86 1.21 13.76
C SER A 19 -6.39 2.65 13.72
N ALA A 20 -6.07 3.42 12.67
CA ALA A 20 -6.54 4.79 12.54
C ALA A 20 -8.02 4.83 12.13
N TYR A 21 -8.80 5.67 12.82
CA TYR A 21 -10.23 5.86 12.59
C TYR A 21 -10.62 7.32 12.87
N PRO A 22 -11.54 7.92 12.10
CA PRO A 22 -12.19 7.36 10.89
C PRO A 22 -11.36 7.51 9.62
N LYS A 23 -11.34 6.49 8.76
CA LYS A 23 -10.77 6.55 7.39
C LYS A 23 -11.83 6.10 6.39
N PRO A 24 -12.35 7.00 5.53
CA PRO A 24 -13.55 6.75 4.74
C PRO A 24 -13.62 5.39 4.04
N GLY A 25 -14.42 4.48 4.59
CA GLY A 25 -14.70 3.14 4.04
C GLY A 25 -13.58 2.11 4.15
N ASN A 26 -12.46 2.43 4.78
CA ASN A 26 -11.43 1.43 5.08
C ASN A 26 -11.86 0.54 6.26
N VAL A 27 -11.27 -0.66 6.32
CA VAL A 27 -11.37 -1.48 7.53
C VAL A 27 -10.65 -0.79 8.68
N ASP A 28 -11.29 -0.79 9.84
CA ASP A 28 -10.75 -0.30 11.10
C ASP A 28 -11.52 -0.92 12.29
N ARG A 29 -11.33 -0.39 13.50
CA ARG A 29 -11.99 -0.89 14.72
C ARG A 29 -13.51 -0.78 14.75
N CYS A 30 -14.10 0.04 13.89
CA CYS A 30 -15.53 0.33 13.82
C CYS A 30 -16.19 -0.27 12.57
N HIS A 31 -15.41 -0.72 11.58
CA HIS A 31 -15.92 -1.24 10.33
C HIS A 31 -15.14 -2.48 9.82
N ASP A 32 -15.88 -3.56 9.60
CA ASP A 32 -15.45 -4.76 8.88
C ASP A 32 -16.21 -4.90 7.55
N TYR A 33 -15.57 -5.51 6.55
CA TYR A 33 -16.25 -6.09 5.39
C TYR A 33 -16.65 -7.55 5.65
N PRO A 34 -17.65 -8.12 4.94
CA PRO A 34 -18.11 -9.50 5.17
C PRO A 34 -17.00 -10.55 5.17
N ASN A 35 -15.99 -10.37 4.32
CA ASN A 35 -14.88 -11.31 4.16
C ASN A 35 -13.54 -10.78 4.71
N THR A 36 -13.45 -9.50 5.07
CA THR A 36 -12.19 -8.86 5.46
C THR A 36 -12.40 -7.99 6.69
N ARG A 37 -11.68 -8.30 7.78
CA ARG A 37 -11.88 -7.73 9.11
C ARG A 37 -10.59 -7.14 9.65
N LEU A 38 -10.68 -6.31 10.69
CA LEU A 38 -9.51 -5.74 11.37
C LEU A 38 -8.48 -6.82 11.75
N GLU A 39 -8.92 -7.96 12.28
CA GLU A 39 -8.03 -9.04 12.71
C GLU A 39 -7.19 -9.61 11.57
N HIS A 40 -7.72 -9.59 10.34
CA HIS A 40 -6.97 -10.04 9.16
C HIS A 40 -5.79 -9.10 8.87
N PHE A 41 -5.96 -7.78 9.00
CA PHE A 41 -4.87 -6.82 8.84
C PHE A 41 -3.85 -6.89 9.98
N LEU A 42 -4.31 -7.05 11.22
CA LEU A 42 -3.42 -7.22 12.38
C LEU A 42 -2.60 -8.52 12.23
N ALA A 43 -3.24 -9.62 11.86
CA ALA A 43 -2.56 -10.89 11.58
C ALA A 43 -1.55 -10.73 10.44
N SER A 44 -1.93 -10.07 9.34
CA SER A 44 -1.04 -9.77 8.22
C SER A 44 0.23 -9.01 8.65
N SER A 45 0.06 -7.99 9.51
CA SER A 45 1.17 -7.20 10.03
C SER A 45 2.15 -8.04 10.86
N ILE A 46 1.64 -8.97 11.67
CA ILE A 46 2.46 -9.89 12.47
C ILE A 46 3.15 -10.93 11.56
N LEU A 47 2.40 -11.53 10.65
CA LEU A 47 2.84 -12.64 9.81
C LEU A 47 3.83 -12.21 8.72
N ALA A 48 3.82 -10.96 8.28
CA ALA A 48 4.79 -10.43 7.33
C ALA A 48 6.22 -10.33 7.88
N ARG A 49 6.43 -10.46 9.21
CA ARG A 49 7.72 -10.29 9.89
C ARG A 49 8.89 -11.05 9.24
N PRO A 50 8.78 -12.35 8.88
CA PRO A 50 9.91 -13.07 8.30
C PRO A 50 10.38 -12.50 6.95
N ALA A 51 9.45 -11.96 6.14
CA ALA A 51 9.79 -11.30 4.88
C ALA A 51 10.42 -9.92 5.11
N LEU A 52 9.89 -9.14 6.05
CA LEU A 52 10.43 -7.83 6.43
C LEU A 52 11.83 -7.93 7.04
N GLU A 53 12.07 -8.92 7.90
CA GLU A 53 13.39 -9.19 8.47
C GLU A 53 14.40 -9.65 7.40
N ALA A 54 13.97 -10.47 6.43
CA ALA A 54 14.82 -10.86 5.32
C ALA A 54 15.15 -9.66 4.41
N ALA A 55 14.18 -8.78 4.15
CA ALA A 55 14.40 -7.52 3.45
C ALA A 55 15.40 -6.62 4.20
N GLU A 56 15.28 -6.51 5.53
CA GLU A 56 16.22 -5.77 6.37
C GLU A 56 17.64 -6.37 6.36
N ARG A 57 17.78 -7.69 6.16
CA ARG A 57 19.10 -8.33 6.03
C ARG A 57 19.62 -8.39 4.59
N GLY A 58 18.82 -7.98 3.60
CA GLY A 58 19.16 -8.12 2.18
C GLY A 58 19.17 -9.58 1.69
N GLU A 59 18.41 -10.46 2.33
CA GLU A 59 18.34 -11.90 2.03
C GLU A 59 17.29 -12.21 0.96
N GLY A 60 17.52 -11.73 -0.26
CA GLY A 60 16.67 -12.02 -1.42
C GLY A 60 16.49 -10.82 -2.35
N GLY A 61 15.96 -11.11 -3.55
CA GLY A 61 15.49 -10.08 -4.48
C GLY A 61 14.16 -9.46 -4.02
N VAL A 62 13.84 -8.27 -4.53
CA VAL A 62 12.62 -7.54 -4.19
C VAL A 62 11.38 -8.38 -4.51
N GLY A 63 11.34 -9.02 -5.68
CA GLY A 63 10.21 -9.84 -6.09
C GLY A 63 10.02 -11.07 -5.20
N THR A 64 11.11 -11.76 -4.86
CA THR A 64 11.11 -12.90 -3.93
C THR A 64 10.60 -12.49 -2.55
N LEU A 65 11.01 -11.33 -2.05
CA LEU A 65 10.62 -10.84 -0.73
C LEU A 65 9.15 -10.39 -0.69
N ILE A 66 8.64 -9.77 -1.76
CA ILE A 66 7.20 -9.50 -1.91
C ILE A 66 6.42 -10.82 -1.94
N HIS A 67 6.87 -11.79 -2.74
CA HIS A 67 6.23 -13.11 -2.80
C HIS A 67 6.19 -13.79 -1.44
N ARG A 68 7.32 -13.80 -0.71
CA ARG A 68 7.39 -14.34 0.65
C ARG A 68 6.41 -13.64 1.61
N ALA A 69 6.28 -12.32 1.53
CA ALA A 69 5.32 -11.57 2.35
C ALA A 69 3.88 -12.00 2.06
N VAL A 70 3.53 -12.18 0.79
CA VAL A 70 2.21 -12.70 0.37
C VAL A 70 2.00 -14.12 0.88
N GLU A 71 2.97 -15.02 0.73
CA GLU A 71 2.86 -16.40 1.21
C GLU A 71 2.68 -16.50 2.72
N CYS A 72 3.41 -15.69 3.49
CA CYS A 72 3.26 -15.65 4.94
C CYS A 72 1.87 -15.14 5.37
N THR A 73 1.18 -14.39 4.51
CA THR A 73 -0.09 -13.73 4.83
C THR A 73 -1.31 -14.33 4.13
N SER A 74 -1.15 -15.34 3.27
CA SER A 74 -2.25 -15.97 2.51
C SER A 74 -2.96 -17.12 3.24
N GLY A 75 -2.67 -17.37 4.52
CA GLY A 75 -3.12 -18.54 5.28
C GLY A 75 -4.51 -18.44 5.93
N TYR A 76 -5.24 -17.34 5.74
CA TYR A 76 -6.54 -17.09 6.38
C TYR A 76 -7.56 -16.49 5.41
N SER A 77 -8.85 -16.55 5.76
CA SER A 77 -9.99 -16.22 4.88
C SER A 77 -10.15 -14.73 4.55
N GLY A 78 -9.26 -13.87 5.02
CA GLY A 78 -9.35 -12.42 4.88
C GLY A 78 -9.09 -11.88 3.48
N GLY A 79 -8.65 -12.74 2.59
CA GLY A 79 -8.11 -12.34 1.29
C GLY A 79 -6.83 -11.53 1.46
N ASN A 80 -6.59 -10.64 0.52
CA ASN A 80 -5.40 -9.82 0.48
C ASN A 80 -5.59 -8.52 1.27
N THR A 81 -4.78 -8.32 2.31
CA THR A 81 -4.85 -7.17 3.21
C THR A 81 -3.78 -6.10 2.95
N HIS A 82 -2.59 -6.47 2.47
CA HIS A 82 -1.43 -5.55 2.43
C HIS A 82 -0.53 -5.69 1.19
N PHE A 83 -1.00 -6.28 0.09
CA PHE A 83 -0.14 -6.47 -1.08
C PHE A 83 0.42 -5.17 -1.66
N GLY A 84 -0.40 -4.12 -1.80
CA GLY A 84 0.10 -2.82 -2.26
C GLY A 84 1.12 -2.24 -1.28
N ALA A 85 0.86 -2.36 0.02
CA ALA A 85 1.83 -1.99 1.05
C ALA A 85 3.14 -2.78 0.94
N PHE A 86 3.14 -4.08 0.60
CA PHE A 86 4.36 -4.85 0.39
C PHE A 86 5.17 -4.37 -0.82
N ILE A 87 4.51 -3.96 -1.91
CA ILE A 87 5.17 -3.36 -3.07
C ILE A 87 5.96 -2.11 -2.65
N LEU A 88 5.42 -1.31 -1.73
CA LEU A 88 6.09 -0.08 -1.25
C LEU A 88 7.11 -0.38 -0.15
N LEU A 89 6.75 -1.19 0.85
CA LEU A 89 7.55 -1.41 2.04
C LEU A 89 8.81 -2.23 1.79
N ILE A 90 8.79 -3.26 0.95
CA ILE A 90 9.96 -4.12 0.75
C ILE A 90 11.19 -3.32 0.25
N PRO A 91 11.11 -2.54 -0.84
CA PRO A 91 12.26 -1.73 -1.27
C PRO A 91 12.62 -0.65 -0.25
N LEU A 92 11.65 -0.05 0.45
CA LEU A 92 11.90 0.91 1.54
C LEU A 92 12.66 0.28 2.71
N VAL A 93 12.30 -0.94 3.11
CA VAL A 93 12.99 -1.70 4.16
C VAL A 93 14.40 -2.07 3.76
N MET A 94 14.61 -2.53 2.53
CA MET A 94 15.94 -2.84 2.01
C MET A 94 16.83 -1.58 1.94
N GLY A 95 16.26 -0.46 1.49
CA GLY A 95 16.97 0.80 1.25
C GLY A 95 17.08 1.75 2.45
N ASP A 96 16.32 1.54 3.53
CA ASP A 96 16.22 2.40 4.73
C ASP A 96 15.77 3.85 4.48
N SER A 97 15.51 4.23 3.23
CA SER A 97 15.16 5.58 2.79
C SER A 97 14.55 5.52 1.40
N ILE A 98 13.91 6.60 0.96
CA ILE A 98 13.40 6.72 -0.41
C ILE A 98 14.55 6.60 -1.42
N ASP A 99 15.66 7.32 -1.22
CA ASP A 99 16.83 7.24 -2.11
C ASP A 99 17.44 5.83 -2.16
N GLY A 100 17.49 5.15 -1.02
CA GLY A 100 17.94 3.76 -0.94
C GLY A 100 16.98 2.81 -1.67
N ALA A 101 15.67 2.99 -1.50
CA ALA A 101 14.66 2.20 -2.19
C ALA A 101 14.74 2.37 -3.71
N SER A 102 14.94 3.59 -4.21
CA SER A 102 15.14 3.85 -5.64
C SER A 102 16.37 3.12 -6.19
N LYS A 103 17.47 3.04 -5.43
CA LYS A 103 18.66 2.26 -5.82
C LYS A 103 18.36 0.76 -5.85
N VAL A 104 17.63 0.24 -4.86
CA VAL A 104 17.21 -1.17 -4.83
C VAL A 104 16.32 -1.50 -6.04
N ILE A 105 15.32 -0.67 -6.32
CA ILE A 105 14.39 -0.83 -7.46
C ILE A 105 15.13 -0.86 -8.80
N ALA A 106 16.12 0.03 -8.99
CA ALA A 106 16.91 0.10 -10.21
C ALA A 106 17.74 -1.18 -10.48
N THR A 107 17.93 -2.03 -9.47
CA THR A 107 18.69 -3.30 -9.59
C THR A 107 17.79 -4.52 -9.73
N THR A 108 16.46 -4.34 -9.85
CA THR A 108 15.53 -5.46 -10.02
C THR A 108 15.79 -6.24 -11.32
N THR A 109 15.45 -7.52 -11.26
CA THR A 109 15.75 -8.49 -12.31
C THR A 109 14.48 -9.08 -12.94
N VAL A 110 14.65 -9.88 -13.98
CA VAL A 110 13.56 -10.67 -14.58
C VAL A 110 13.03 -11.70 -13.58
N ASP A 111 13.89 -12.31 -12.77
CA ASP A 111 13.44 -13.26 -11.75
C ASP A 111 12.61 -12.56 -10.67
N ASP A 112 12.93 -11.31 -10.31
CA ASP A 112 12.07 -10.50 -9.45
C ASP A 112 10.68 -10.30 -10.06
N ALA A 113 10.59 -10.06 -11.38
CA ALA A 113 9.31 -9.94 -12.07
C ALA A 113 8.51 -11.25 -12.03
N VAL A 114 9.17 -12.40 -12.23
CA VAL A 114 8.54 -13.71 -12.19
C VAL A 114 8.01 -14.03 -10.79
N GLU A 115 8.81 -13.80 -9.75
CA GLU A 115 8.37 -13.99 -8.36
C GLU A 115 7.23 -13.04 -7.99
N PHE A 116 7.25 -11.80 -8.47
CA PHE A 116 6.15 -10.86 -8.30
C PHE A 116 4.85 -11.37 -8.95
N TYR A 117 4.92 -11.95 -10.15
CA TYR A 117 3.75 -12.56 -10.80
C TYR A 117 3.22 -13.77 -10.02
N HIS A 118 4.11 -14.60 -9.47
CA HIS A 118 3.71 -15.69 -8.57
C HIS A 118 3.01 -15.19 -7.30
N ALA A 119 3.51 -14.10 -6.72
CA ALA A 119 2.87 -13.42 -5.60
C ALA A 119 1.48 -12.91 -5.98
N PHE A 120 1.39 -12.18 -7.09
CA PHE A 120 0.15 -11.56 -7.56
C PHE A 120 -0.92 -12.61 -7.87
N GLY A 121 -0.55 -13.71 -8.53
CA GLY A 121 -1.47 -14.81 -8.85
C GLY A 121 -2.08 -15.52 -7.62
N LYS A 122 -1.50 -15.34 -6.43
CA LYS A 122 -2.06 -15.82 -5.15
C LYS A 122 -3.04 -14.83 -4.51
N THR A 123 -3.17 -13.63 -5.07
CA THR A 123 -4.05 -12.59 -4.55
C THR A 123 -5.35 -12.50 -5.37
N GLU A 124 -6.44 -12.06 -4.74
CA GLU A 124 -7.71 -11.74 -5.43
C GLU A 124 -7.70 -10.34 -6.07
N VAL A 125 -6.53 -9.75 -6.32
CA VAL A 125 -6.42 -8.37 -6.83
C VAL A 125 -6.96 -8.32 -8.25
N ARG A 126 -7.95 -7.45 -8.49
CA ARG A 126 -8.53 -7.27 -9.82
C ARG A 126 -7.60 -6.44 -10.72
N VAL A 127 -7.24 -7.02 -11.85
CA VAL A 127 -6.62 -6.30 -12.97
C VAL A 127 -7.72 -5.82 -13.92
N ILE A 128 -7.48 -4.71 -14.61
CA ILE A 128 -8.38 -4.25 -15.68
C ILE A 128 -8.31 -5.30 -16.81
N GLU A 129 -9.45 -5.83 -17.24
CA GLU A 129 -9.52 -6.86 -18.29
C GLU A 129 -8.92 -6.37 -19.63
N LYS A 130 -8.20 -7.28 -20.32
CA LYS A 130 -7.59 -7.15 -21.67
C LYS A 130 -6.21 -6.46 -21.78
N HIS A 131 -5.23 -6.91 -21.00
CA HIS A 131 -3.84 -6.45 -21.14
C HIS A 131 -2.89 -7.59 -21.53
N GLU A 132 -1.88 -7.29 -22.35
CA GLU A 132 -0.88 -8.25 -22.86
C GLU A 132 -0.05 -8.98 -21.78
N LEU A 133 -0.07 -8.49 -20.54
CA LEU A 133 0.70 -9.01 -19.42
C LEU A 133 -0.21 -9.26 -18.22
N ASP A 134 -1.32 -9.95 -18.46
CA ASP A 134 -2.24 -10.37 -17.40
C ASP A 134 -1.50 -11.35 -16.46
N VAL A 135 -1.42 -10.99 -15.19
CA VAL A 135 -0.83 -11.83 -14.13
C VAL A 135 -1.50 -13.18 -13.96
N HIS A 136 -2.74 -13.34 -14.45
CA HIS A 136 -3.46 -14.60 -14.45
C HIS A 136 -3.27 -15.42 -15.74
N ASP A 137 -2.62 -14.85 -16.75
CA ASP A 137 -2.28 -15.56 -17.98
C ASP A 137 -0.97 -16.36 -17.76
N PRO A 138 -1.00 -17.70 -17.87
CA PRO A 138 0.21 -18.53 -17.75
C PRO A 138 1.30 -18.17 -18.77
N ASP A 139 0.95 -17.59 -19.91
CA ASP A 139 1.90 -17.18 -20.94
C ASP A 139 2.65 -15.88 -20.57
N SER A 140 2.15 -15.10 -19.60
CA SER A 140 2.79 -13.85 -19.17
C SER A 140 4.20 -14.07 -18.61
N ILE A 141 4.45 -15.16 -17.86
CA ILE A 141 5.79 -15.47 -17.33
C ILE A 141 6.77 -15.76 -18.47
N ALA A 142 6.34 -16.47 -19.51
CA ALA A 142 7.15 -16.72 -20.69
C ALA A 142 7.41 -15.41 -21.48
N ALA A 143 6.41 -14.53 -21.56
CA ALA A 143 6.54 -13.21 -22.16
C ALA A 143 7.57 -12.33 -21.41
N LEU A 144 7.53 -12.29 -20.08
CA LEU A 144 8.51 -11.54 -19.26
C LEU A 144 9.94 -12.02 -19.53
N ARG A 145 10.16 -13.34 -19.51
CA ARG A 145 11.47 -13.95 -19.76
C ARG A 145 11.97 -13.68 -21.18
N SER A 146 11.10 -13.83 -22.18
CA SER A 146 11.48 -13.63 -23.59
C SER A 146 11.76 -12.16 -23.93
N ARG A 147 11.02 -11.23 -23.32
CA ARG A 147 11.21 -9.77 -23.50
C ARG A 147 12.30 -9.20 -22.59
N GLY A 148 12.80 -9.99 -21.63
CA GLY A 148 13.81 -9.55 -20.65
C GLY A 148 13.29 -8.47 -19.69
N MET A 149 11.99 -8.44 -19.41
CA MET A 149 11.36 -7.41 -18.57
C MET A 149 11.65 -7.68 -17.10
N ASN A 150 12.29 -6.71 -16.42
CA ASN A 150 12.51 -6.78 -14.99
C ASN A 150 11.30 -6.23 -14.19
N LEU A 151 11.35 -6.32 -12.86
CA LEU A 151 10.23 -5.86 -12.03
C LEU A 151 9.98 -4.35 -12.15
N TYR A 152 11.03 -3.55 -12.32
CA TYR A 152 10.88 -2.12 -12.64
C TYR A 152 10.07 -1.91 -13.93
N ASP A 153 10.36 -2.64 -15.01
CA ASP A 153 9.64 -2.52 -16.29
C ASP A 153 8.16 -2.89 -16.14
N VAL A 154 7.86 -3.93 -15.35
CA VAL A 154 6.48 -4.35 -15.05
C VAL A 154 5.71 -3.24 -14.32
N LEU A 155 6.31 -2.64 -13.29
CA LEU A 155 5.67 -1.57 -12.55
C LEU A 155 5.62 -0.26 -13.34
N LEU A 156 6.60 0.01 -14.21
CA LEU A 156 6.57 1.12 -15.16
C LEU A 156 5.39 1.01 -16.12
N TYR A 157 5.13 -0.19 -16.66
CA TYR A 157 3.97 -0.46 -17.51
C TYR A 157 2.63 -0.29 -16.76
N SER A 158 2.62 -0.52 -15.45
CA SER A 158 1.44 -0.43 -14.59
C SER A 158 1.17 0.99 -14.06
N ALA A 159 2.22 1.79 -13.89
CA ALA A 159 2.20 3.11 -13.24
C ALA A 159 1.13 4.10 -13.75
N PRO A 160 0.80 4.18 -15.06
CA PRO A 160 -0.25 5.10 -15.52
C PRO A 160 -1.67 4.79 -14.98
N ARG A 161 -1.89 3.60 -14.43
CA ARG A 161 -3.20 3.08 -13.99
C ARG A 161 -3.21 2.61 -12.54
N ASP A 162 -2.08 2.68 -11.87
CA ASP A 162 -1.88 2.14 -10.54
C ASP A 162 -0.98 3.08 -9.74
N MET A 163 -1.55 3.74 -8.73
CA MET A 163 -0.79 4.73 -7.96
C MET A 163 0.30 4.10 -7.09
N VAL A 164 0.14 2.85 -6.65
CA VAL A 164 1.17 2.12 -5.90
C VAL A 164 2.37 1.82 -6.81
N ALA A 165 2.11 1.34 -8.03
CA ALA A 165 3.19 1.11 -9.01
C ALA A 165 3.90 2.42 -9.41
N ARG A 166 3.15 3.52 -9.52
CA ARG A 166 3.69 4.82 -9.90
C ARG A 166 4.65 5.41 -8.87
N GLU A 167 4.53 5.06 -7.59
CA GLU A 167 5.47 5.49 -6.55
C GLU A 167 6.89 4.98 -6.82
N TRP A 168 7.05 3.80 -7.41
CA TRP A 168 8.39 3.32 -7.81
C TRP A 168 9.02 4.18 -8.91
N ILE A 169 8.18 4.72 -9.80
CA ILE A 169 8.63 5.43 -11.01
C ILE A 169 8.90 6.91 -10.69
N ASN A 170 8.08 7.52 -9.84
CA ASN A 170 8.19 8.94 -9.50
C ASN A 170 9.14 9.21 -8.31
N GLY A 171 9.64 8.16 -7.65
CA GLY A 171 10.52 8.28 -6.47
C GLY A 171 9.75 8.50 -5.17
N PHE A 172 8.65 7.77 -4.96
CA PHE A 172 7.84 7.77 -3.75
C PHE A 172 7.26 9.14 -3.38
N GLN A 173 6.75 9.89 -4.37
CA GLN A 173 6.31 11.27 -4.16
C GLN A 173 5.11 11.39 -3.24
N MET A 174 4.09 10.54 -3.38
CA MET A 174 2.92 10.56 -2.49
C MET A 174 3.28 10.06 -1.09
N THR A 175 4.16 9.08 -0.99
CA THR A 175 4.70 8.55 0.26
C THR A 175 5.45 9.63 1.03
N ARG A 176 6.34 10.37 0.36
CA ARG A 176 7.05 11.52 0.95
C ARG A 176 6.07 12.58 1.42
N ARG A 177 5.10 12.95 0.56
CA ARG A 177 4.08 13.93 0.91
C ARG A 177 3.23 13.49 2.10
N GLY A 178 2.87 12.20 2.18
CA GLY A 178 2.13 11.65 3.31
C GLY A 178 2.93 11.74 4.61
N ALA A 179 4.23 11.46 4.58
CA ALA A 179 5.11 11.61 5.73
C ALA A 179 5.20 13.09 6.19
N ASP A 180 5.28 14.03 5.25
CA ASP A 180 5.26 15.46 5.57
C ASP A 180 3.91 15.90 6.17
N LEU A 181 2.80 15.36 5.67
CA LEU A 181 1.46 15.60 6.21
C LEU A 181 1.32 15.05 7.64
N LEU A 182 1.85 13.87 7.93
CA LEU A 182 1.88 13.29 9.28
C LEU A 182 2.59 14.24 10.26
N HIS A 183 3.78 14.73 9.90
CA HIS A 183 4.52 15.69 10.72
C HIS A 183 3.77 17.03 10.88
N ALA A 184 3.16 17.54 9.81
CA ALA A 184 2.42 18.79 9.85
C ALA A 184 1.14 18.71 10.71
N ALA A 185 0.47 17.55 10.72
CA ALA A 185 -0.74 17.31 11.49
C ALA A 185 -0.48 17.01 12.98
N GLY A 186 0.78 16.84 13.38
CA GLY A 186 1.18 16.60 14.77
C GLY A 186 1.59 15.15 14.99
N CYS A 187 0.84 14.43 15.82
CA CYS A 187 1.20 13.10 16.28
C CYS A 187 -0.05 12.24 16.49
N GLY A 188 0.16 10.93 16.67
CA GLY A 188 -0.91 10.00 17.01
C GLY A 188 -1.94 9.80 15.89
N ARG A 189 -3.08 9.21 16.27
CA ARG A 189 -4.14 8.77 15.35
C ARG A 189 -4.64 9.89 14.44
N ASP A 190 -4.85 11.08 14.96
CA ASP A 190 -5.48 12.18 14.22
C ASP A 190 -4.62 12.64 13.05
N ALA A 191 -3.31 12.67 13.25
CA ALA A 191 -2.39 12.97 12.16
C ALA A 191 -2.41 11.91 11.04
N ILE A 192 -2.68 10.64 11.35
CA ILE A 192 -2.85 9.59 10.33
C ILE A 192 -4.12 9.83 9.51
N VAL A 193 -5.23 10.17 10.18
CA VAL A 193 -6.50 10.49 9.52
C VAL A 193 -6.37 11.73 8.63
N GLU A 194 -5.71 12.78 9.12
CA GLU A 194 -5.46 14.01 8.36
C GLU A 194 -4.55 13.76 7.15
N ALA A 195 -3.49 12.96 7.30
CA ALA A 195 -2.63 12.58 6.19
C ALA A 195 -3.38 11.75 5.13
N PHE A 196 -4.21 10.79 5.57
CA PHE A 196 -5.04 9.98 4.70
C PHE A 196 -6.00 10.85 3.87
N LEU A 197 -6.78 11.73 4.52
CA LEU A 197 -7.68 12.66 3.83
C LEU A 197 -6.89 13.62 2.94
N GLY A 198 -5.73 14.06 3.42
CA GLY A 198 -4.81 14.92 2.70
C GLY A 198 -4.40 14.33 1.36
N LEU A 199 -4.05 13.04 1.32
CA LEU A 199 -3.71 12.33 0.08
C LEU A 199 -4.94 12.00 -0.77
N LEU A 200 -6.03 11.52 -0.16
CA LEU A 200 -7.27 11.17 -0.86
C LEU A 200 -7.90 12.37 -1.57
N ALA A 201 -7.66 13.59 -1.08
CA ALA A 201 -8.13 14.83 -1.70
C ALA A 201 -7.31 15.27 -2.93
N LEU A 202 -6.17 14.65 -3.23
CA LEU A 202 -5.26 15.11 -4.30
C LEU A 202 -5.51 14.45 -5.64
N GLU A 203 -5.68 13.13 -5.63
CA GLU A 203 -5.84 12.31 -6.84
C GLU A 203 -6.84 11.18 -6.59
N PRO A 204 -7.65 10.77 -7.59
CA PRO A 204 -8.56 9.64 -7.43
C PRO A 204 -7.83 8.33 -7.10
N ASP A 205 -8.30 7.64 -6.06
CA ASP A 205 -7.75 6.34 -5.66
C ASP A 205 -7.93 5.28 -6.76
N THR A 206 -6.83 4.62 -7.15
CA THR A 206 -6.85 3.65 -8.26
C THR A 206 -7.53 2.32 -7.89
N PHE A 207 -7.61 1.96 -6.62
CA PHE A 207 -8.37 0.80 -6.17
C PHE A 207 -9.88 1.06 -6.32
N ILE A 208 -10.36 2.25 -5.93
CA ILE A 208 -11.74 2.68 -6.19
C ILE A 208 -12.01 2.72 -7.68
N PHE A 209 -11.09 3.29 -8.48
CA PHE A 209 -11.23 3.34 -9.93
C PHE A 209 -11.46 1.95 -10.53
N LYS A 210 -10.62 0.97 -10.18
CA LYS A 210 -10.72 -0.40 -10.70
C LYS A 210 -12.01 -1.11 -10.26
N LYS A 211 -12.50 -0.85 -9.05
CA LYS A 211 -13.64 -1.56 -8.46
C LYS A 211 -15.00 -0.89 -8.73
N HIS A 212 -15.06 0.44 -8.73
CA HIS A 212 -16.29 1.24 -8.80
C HIS A 212 -16.33 2.23 -9.96
N GLY A 213 -15.27 2.28 -10.78
CA GLY A 213 -15.17 3.14 -11.95
C GLY A 213 -14.69 4.57 -11.67
N PRO A 214 -14.37 5.33 -12.73
CA PRO A 214 -13.79 6.67 -12.65
C PRO A 214 -14.66 7.65 -11.87
N ASP A 215 -15.96 7.71 -12.17
CA ASP A 215 -16.87 8.70 -11.56
C ASP A 215 -16.94 8.56 -10.04
N THR A 216 -16.92 7.31 -9.54
CA THR A 216 -16.91 7.05 -8.10
C THR A 216 -15.59 7.51 -7.48
N ALA A 217 -14.45 7.19 -8.10
CA ALA A 217 -13.14 7.60 -7.60
C ALA A 217 -13.00 9.13 -7.53
N TRP A 218 -13.44 9.84 -8.58
CA TRP A 218 -13.45 11.32 -8.60
C TRP A 218 -14.36 11.91 -7.52
N ARG A 219 -15.58 11.37 -7.37
CA ARG A 219 -16.52 11.85 -6.33
C ARG A 219 -16.00 11.60 -4.91
N THR A 220 -15.34 10.48 -4.67
CA THR A 220 -14.71 10.20 -3.36
C THR A 220 -13.60 11.21 -3.07
N MET A 221 -12.76 11.53 -4.06
CA MET A 221 -11.70 12.54 -3.93
C MET A 221 -12.28 13.94 -3.62
N GLU A 222 -13.32 14.37 -4.33
CA GLU A 222 -13.99 15.66 -4.05
C GLU A 222 -14.60 15.71 -2.64
N LYS A 223 -15.22 14.62 -2.18
CA LYS A 223 -15.75 14.58 -0.81
C LYS A 223 -14.66 14.63 0.26
N ALA A 224 -13.49 14.05 0.00
CA ALA A 224 -12.34 14.23 0.88
C ALA A 224 -11.89 15.71 0.93
N ARG A 225 -11.98 16.46 -0.17
CA ARG A 225 -11.76 17.92 -0.18
C ARG A 225 -12.81 18.65 0.67
N GLU A 226 -14.09 18.34 0.47
CA GLU A 226 -15.19 18.93 1.23
C GLU A 226 -15.01 18.72 2.75
N VAL A 227 -14.56 17.53 3.16
CA VAL A 227 -14.25 17.26 4.58
C VAL A 227 -13.13 18.16 5.09
N ARG A 228 -12.03 18.25 4.33
CA ARG A 228 -10.87 19.09 4.72
C ARG A 228 -11.20 20.59 4.74
N GLU A 229 -12.17 21.02 3.95
CA GLU A 229 -12.69 22.40 3.95
C GLU A 229 -13.75 22.64 5.03
N GLY A 230 -14.13 21.63 5.81
CA GLY A 230 -15.17 21.72 6.83
C GLY A 230 -16.59 21.81 6.27
N LEU A 231 -16.78 21.50 4.98
CA LEU A 231 -18.07 21.51 4.29
C LEU A 231 -18.83 20.19 4.45
N ARG A 232 -18.14 19.13 4.87
CA ARG A 232 -18.70 17.80 5.08
C ARG A 232 -18.19 17.20 6.39
N ASP A 233 -19.07 16.52 7.10
CA ASP A 233 -18.70 15.73 8.27
C ASP A 233 -17.97 14.44 7.87
N LEU A 234 -16.84 14.16 8.51
CA LEU A 234 -15.99 13.02 8.21
C LEU A 234 -16.66 11.68 8.53
N GLN A 235 -17.42 11.59 9.63
CA GLN A 235 -18.08 10.35 10.03
C GLN A 235 -19.24 10.03 9.08
N ALA A 236 -19.96 11.05 8.61
CA ALA A 236 -20.99 10.89 7.59
C ALA A 236 -20.39 10.46 6.24
N PHE A 237 -19.23 11.00 5.86
CA PHE A 237 -18.52 10.55 4.65
C PHE A 237 -18.05 9.10 4.77
N ASP A 238 -17.48 8.75 5.92
CA ASP A 238 -17.03 7.40 6.22
C ASP A 238 -18.18 6.39 6.14
N GLN A 239 -19.29 6.66 6.83
CA GLN A 239 -20.49 5.81 6.75
C GLN A 239 -21.02 5.68 5.33
N GLU A 240 -21.00 6.76 4.53
CA GLU A 240 -21.42 6.68 3.13
C GLU A 240 -20.53 5.75 2.30
N CYS A 241 -19.22 5.80 2.51
CA CYS A 241 -18.28 4.89 1.85
C CYS A 241 -18.52 3.44 2.27
N ILE A 242 -18.73 3.20 3.56
CA ILE A 242 -19.07 1.89 4.13
C ILE A 242 -20.34 1.31 3.48
N ASP A 243 -21.42 2.08 3.46
CA ASP A 243 -22.73 1.64 2.93
C ASP A 243 -22.65 1.28 1.44
N LYS A 244 -21.75 1.94 0.70
CA LYS A 244 -21.52 1.72 -0.74
C LYS A 244 -20.38 0.73 -1.04
N GLY A 245 -19.71 0.24 0.00
CA GLY A 245 -18.54 -0.63 -0.11
C GLY A 245 -17.35 -0.02 -0.87
N ILE A 246 -17.22 1.31 -0.78
CA ILE A 246 -16.16 2.11 -1.40
C ILE A 246 -14.99 2.17 -0.41
N ASN A 247 -13.83 1.67 -0.82
CA ASN A 247 -12.62 1.59 0.00
C ASN A 247 -11.44 2.24 -0.73
N PRO A 248 -10.85 3.36 -0.25
CA PRO A 248 -9.62 3.93 -0.79
C PRO A 248 -8.38 3.11 -0.39
N GLY A 249 -8.28 1.90 -0.94
CA GLY A 249 -7.24 0.94 -0.58
C GLY A 249 -5.83 1.34 -1.03
N SER A 250 -5.68 1.98 -2.19
CA SER A 250 -4.35 2.41 -2.66
C SER A 250 -3.80 3.55 -1.81
N ILE A 251 -4.66 4.46 -1.34
CA ILE A 251 -4.26 5.51 -0.39
C ILE A 251 -3.85 4.90 0.96
N ALA A 252 -4.56 3.87 1.45
CA ALA A 252 -4.17 3.15 2.66
C ALA A 252 -2.77 2.52 2.54
N ASP A 253 -2.47 1.85 1.42
CA ASP A 253 -1.14 1.30 1.13
C ASP A 253 -0.04 2.39 1.15
N ILE A 254 -0.31 3.56 0.56
CA ILE A 254 0.61 4.70 0.55
C ILE A 254 0.77 5.30 1.96
N ILE A 255 -0.27 5.34 2.78
CA ILE A 255 -0.19 5.80 4.17
C ILE A 255 0.69 4.87 5.01
N ILE A 256 0.65 3.55 4.77
CA ILE A 256 1.59 2.61 5.42
C ILE A 256 3.04 2.97 5.07
N ALA A 257 3.34 3.20 3.79
CA ALA A 257 4.68 3.61 3.37
C ALA A 257 5.08 4.99 3.95
N SER A 258 4.12 5.91 4.04
CA SER A 258 4.31 7.25 4.61
C SER A 258 4.64 7.19 6.10
N LEU A 259 3.89 6.37 6.85
CA LEU A 259 4.14 6.09 8.26
C LEU A 259 5.52 5.49 8.48
N TYR A 260 5.94 4.55 7.63
CA TYR A 260 7.28 3.98 7.71
C TYR A 260 8.38 5.05 7.61
N ILE A 261 8.24 5.98 6.66
CA ILE A 261 9.18 7.10 6.49
C ILE A 261 9.11 8.06 7.69
N ALA A 262 7.92 8.52 8.07
CA ALA A 262 7.72 9.47 9.16
C ALA A 262 8.25 8.93 10.50
N LEU A 263 7.99 7.65 10.82
CA LEU A 263 8.53 6.99 12.00
C LEU A 263 10.07 6.95 11.98
N GLY A 264 10.68 6.78 10.80
CA GLY A 264 12.12 6.85 10.62
C GLY A 264 12.70 8.25 10.84
N GLU A 265 11.87 9.28 10.67
CA GLU A 265 12.21 10.70 10.84
C GLU A 265 11.82 11.24 12.22
N GLY A 266 11.34 10.38 13.11
CA GLY A 266 11.02 10.72 14.50
C GLY A 266 9.60 11.25 14.70
N TRP A 267 8.68 11.02 13.76
CA TRP A 267 7.26 11.24 14.01
C TRP A 267 6.76 10.37 15.17
N GLN A 268 5.98 10.97 16.07
CA GLN A 268 5.49 10.30 17.28
C GLN A 268 4.07 9.80 17.08
N TRP A 269 3.82 8.55 17.43
CA TRP A 269 2.50 7.92 17.33
C TRP A 269 1.82 7.78 18.71
N ASP A 270 2.59 7.82 19.80
CA ASP A 270 2.15 7.67 21.19
C ASP A 270 2.14 9.00 21.94
N CYS A 271 1.42 9.96 21.35
CA CYS A 271 0.89 11.13 22.04
C CYS A 271 -0.64 10.96 22.20
#